data_AF-A0A7S3LYL2-F1
#
_entry.id   AF-A0A7S3LYL2-F1
#
_cell.length_a   1.000
_cell.length_b   1.000
_cell.length_c   1.000
_cell.angle_alpha   90.00
_cell.angle_beta   90.00
_cell.angle_gamma   90.00
#
_symmetry.space_group_name_H-M   'P 1'
#
loop_
_entity.id
_entity.type
_entity.pdbx_description
1 polymer ?
#
loop_
_entity_poly.entity_id
_entity_poly.type
_entity_poly.pdbx_seq_one_letter_code
_entity_poly.pdbx_strand_id
1 'polypeptide(L)'
;NMEQLVNPDPAVRSQCLSTISFWLNSVVVHTWNAQTESMAPIVIVGTHKDVVNTPEQHVEISRILHEKFCSSVAWPWIQENEEDEADGGASLCFFPVDNRKSRKDTTVVKMMKLIEDIIDKSDYVHMERPLTWLQTMDKLTACGKAFLPLSEVEAIAKDCDVPLSAVPSLLGFLHEMGIVMWHDDVSLRDIVILDAVSYFVNPVT
;
A
#
# COMPACT_ATOMS: atom_id res chain seq x y z
N ASN A 1 7.75 12.46 10.79
CA ASN A 1 8.74 11.85 11.71
C ASN A 1 8.27 11.99 13.15
N MET A 2 8.68 11.08 14.04
CA MET A 2 8.28 11.15 15.46
C MET A 2 8.79 12.42 16.16
N GLU A 3 10.01 12.86 15.83
CA GLU A 3 10.64 14.08 16.38
C GLU A 3 9.78 15.35 16.22
N GLN A 4 8.94 15.41 15.18
CA GLN A 4 8.08 16.57 14.91
C GLN A 4 6.87 16.60 15.85
N LEU A 5 6.41 15.44 16.32
CA LEU A 5 5.28 15.32 17.24
C LEU A 5 5.67 15.61 18.69
N VAL A 6 6.91 15.32 19.06
CA VAL A 6 7.49 15.64 20.39
C VAL A 6 8.25 16.97 20.39
N ASN A 7 8.19 17.74 19.30
CA ASN A 7 8.89 19.01 19.21
C ASN A 7 8.30 20.03 20.20
N PRO A 8 9.13 20.79 20.95
CA PRO A 8 8.63 21.81 21.87
C PRO A 8 7.90 22.96 21.15
N ASP A 9 8.17 23.20 19.86
CA ASP A 9 7.45 24.19 19.06
C ASP A 9 6.07 23.66 18.62
N PRO A 10 4.96 24.27 19.10
CA PRO A 10 3.61 23.85 18.72
C PRO A 10 3.33 24.01 17.23
N ALA A 11 3.99 24.94 16.52
CA ALA A 11 3.80 25.15 15.10
C ALA A 11 4.30 23.95 14.29
N VAL A 12 5.47 23.40 14.65
CA VAL A 12 6.04 22.19 14.02
C VAL A 12 5.11 21.00 14.23
N ARG A 13 4.60 20.81 15.45
CA ARG A 13 3.66 19.75 15.76
C ARG A 13 2.34 19.88 14.99
N SER A 14 1.78 21.10 14.94
CA SER A 14 0.53 21.37 14.20
C SER A 14 0.70 21.10 12.70
N GLN A 15 1.82 21.51 12.13
CA GLN A 15 2.12 21.24 10.72
C GLN A 15 2.24 19.74 10.45
N CYS A 16 2.91 19.00 11.34
CA CYS A 16 3.03 17.54 11.23
C CYS A 16 1.65 16.86 11.25
N LEU A 17 0.79 17.23 12.19
CA LEU A 17 -0.58 16.70 12.28
C LEU A 17 -1.43 17.08 11.06
N SER A 18 -1.27 18.29 10.52
CA SER A 18 -1.95 18.69 9.28
C SER A 18 -1.53 17.83 8.10
N THR A 19 -0.24 17.52 7.98
CA THR A 19 0.27 16.64 6.93
C THR A 19 -0.27 15.22 7.09
N ILE A 20 -0.30 14.67 8.31
CA ILE A 20 -0.89 13.35 8.59
C ILE A 20 -2.38 13.34 8.21
N SER A 21 -3.12 14.41 8.58
CA SER A 21 -4.53 14.54 8.23
C SER A 21 -4.75 14.53 6.71
N PHE A 22 -3.90 15.24 5.95
CA PHE A 22 -3.96 15.24 4.50
C PHE A 22 -3.79 13.82 3.94
N TRP A 23 -2.76 13.09 4.39
CA TRP A 23 -2.50 11.74 3.90
C TRP A 23 -3.60 10.74 4.28
N LEU A 24 -4.11 10.78 5.51
CA LEU A 24 -5.23 9.92 5.92
C LEU A 24 -6.47 10.17 5.05
N ASN A 25 -6.80 11.43 4.77
CA ASN A 25 -7.92 11.78 3.89
C ASN A 25 -7.67 11.32 2.46
N SER A 26 -6.44 11.44 1.95
CA SER A 26 -6.09 10.94 0.61
C SER A 26 -6.27 9.42 0.53
N VAL A 27 -5.85 8.66 1.54
CA VAL A 27 -6.09 7.21 1.59
C VAL A 27 -7.57 6.90 1.58
N VAL A 28 -8.39 7.61 2.37
CA VAL A 28 -9.85 7.42 2.37
C VAL A 28 -10.43 7.66 0.97
N VAL A 29 -10.07 8.77 0.32
CA VAL A 29 -10.60 9.12 -1.01
C VAL A 29 -10.25 8.06 -2.06
N HIS A 30 -9.06 7.46 -1.98
CA HIS A 30 -8.58 6.53 -3.00
C HIS A 30 -8.89 5.05 -2.73
N THR A 31 -9.20 4.68 -1.48
CA THR A 31 -9.34 3.27 -1.11
C THR A 31 -10.71 2.92 -0.54
N TRP A 32 -11.58 3.90 -0.30
CA TRP A 32 -12.94 3.65 0.15
C TRP A 32 -13.76 2.94 -0.93
N ASN A 33 -14.30 1.77 -0.58
CA ASN A 33 -15.23 1.04 -1.41
C ASN A 33 -16.66 1.21 -0.86
N ALA A 34 -17.48 1.96 -1.61
CA ALA A 34 -18.86 2.24 -1.22
C ALA A 34 -19.80 1.03 -1.30
N GLN A 35 -19.43 -0.04 -2.01
CA GLN A 35 -20.26 -1.25 -2.14
C GLN A 35 -20.08 -2.19 -0.96
N THR A 36 -18.84 -2.35 -0.52
CA THR A 36 -18.48 -3.21 0.62
C THR A 36 -18.40 -2.45 1.93
N GLU A 37 -18.59 -1.12 1.89
CA GLU A 37 -18.39 -0.19 3.01
C GLU A 37 -17.05 -0.43 3.72
N SER A 38 -16.01 -0.71 2.92
CA SER A 38 -14.69 -1.09 3.41
C SER A 38 -13.59 -0.16 2.91
N MET A 39 -12.45 -0.17 3.60
CA MET A 39 -11.26 0.60 3.24
C MET A 39 -10.02 -0.28 3.30
N ALA A 40 -8.95 0.13 2.63
CA ALA A 40 -7.65 -0.52 2.79
C ALA A 40 -7.15 -0.37 4.25
N PRO A 41 -6.59 -1.45 4.86
CA PRO A 41 -5.91 -1.37 6.15
C PRO A 41 -4.75 -0.35 6.11
N ILE A 42 -4.60 0.43 7.18
CA ILE A 42 -3.61 1.51 7.27
C ILE A 42 -2.59 1.19 8.36
N VAL A 43 -1.31 1.29 8.03
CA VAL A 43 -0.22 1.19 9.01
C VAL A 43 0.44 2.57 9.14
N ILE A 44 0.45 3.14 10.35
CA ILE A 44 1.17 4.38 10.62
C ILE A 44 2.59 4.03 11.08
N VAL A 45 3.60 4.56 10.37
CA VAL A 45 5.01 4.31 10.67
C VAL A 45 5.66 5.57 11.23
N GLY A 46 6.10 5.49 12.48
CA GLY A 46 6.88 6.53 13.15
C GLY A 46 8.37 6.31 12.94
N THR A 47 9.01 7.06 12.06
CA THR A 47 10.47 6.96 11.82
C THR A 47 11.28 7.74 12.85
N HIS A 48 12.59 7.45 12.92
CA HIS A 48 13.59 8.04 13.84
C HIS A 48 13.46 7.57 15.30
N LYS A 49 13.24 6.28 15.50
CA LYS A 49 13.26 5.63 16.83
C LYS A 49 14.61 5.73 17.53
N ASP A 50 15.69 6.00 16.81
CA ASP A 50 17.01 6.29 17.40
C ASP A 50 17.04 7.63 18.14
N VAL A 51 16.23 8.61 17.70
CA VAL A 51 16.09 9.93 18.32
C VAL A 51 14.99 9.95 19.38
N VAL A 52 13.82 9.41 19.04
CA VAL A 52 12.69 9.25 19.96
C VAL A 52 12.70 7.79 20.43
N ASN A 53 13.45 7.52 21.49
CA ASN A 53 13.84 6.16 21.86
C ASN A 53 13.22 5.63 23.16
N THR A 54 12.44 6.44 23.88
CA THR A 54 11.81 5.99 25.13
C THR A 54 10.36 5.54 24.91
N PRO A 55 9.89 4.49 25.60
CA PRO A 55 8.50 4.03 25.52
C PRO A 55 7.50 5.13 25.89
N GLU A 56 7.81 5.99 26.86
CA GLU A 56 6.93 7.07 27.30
C GLU A 56 6.69 8.09 26.18
N GLN A 57 7.72 8.39 25.39
CA GLN A 57 7.57 9.25 24.22
C GLN A 57 6.69 8.60 23.16
N HIS A 58 6.79 7.28 22.97
CA HIS A 58 5.94 6.55 22.03
C HIS A 58 4.48 6.53 22.48
N VAL A 59 4.23 6.30 23.77
CA VAL A 59 2.88 6.39 24.35
C VAL A 59 2.29 7.79 24.19
N GLU A 60 3.08 8.83 24.45
CA GLU A 60 2.63 10.21 24.28
C GLU A 60 2.31 10.53 22.81
N ILE A 61 3.13 10.08 21.87
CA ILE A 61 2.83 10.20 20.43
C ILE A 61 1.53 9.47 20.09
N SER A 62 1.35 8.23 20.57
CA SER A 62 0.13 7.45 20.33
C SER A 62 -1.11 8.19 20.86
N ARG A 63 -1.02 8.79 22.06
CA ARG A 63 -2.08 9.60 22.65
C ARG A 63 -2.41 10.83 21.79
N ILE A 64 -1.40 11.57 21.33
CA ILE A 64 -1.59 12.74 20.45
C ILE A 64 -2.29 12.34 19.14
N LEU A 65 -1.88 11.23 18.53
CA LEU A 65 -2.49 10.73 17.30
C LEU A 65 -3.94 10.29 17.54
N HIS A 66 -4.18 9.53 18.62
CA HIS A 66 -5.52 9.10 19.01
C HIS A 66 -6.45 10.29 19.25
N GLU A 67 -6.06 11.27 20.08
CA GLU A 67 -6.88 12.46 20.34
C GLU A 67 -7.21 13.25 19.08
N LYS A 68 -6.28 13.30 18.12
CA LYS A 68 -6.47 14.06 16.90
C LYS A 68 -7.33 13.34 15.87
N PHE A 69 -7.24 12.02 15.79
CA PHE A 69 -7.73 11.26 14.65
C PHE A 69 -8.73 10.15 15.00
N CYS A 70 -9.03 9.88 16.28
CA CYS A 70 -9.96 8.82 16.69
C CYS A 70 -11.37 8.96 16.09
N SER A 71 -11.79 10.18 15.75
CA SER A 71 -13.07 10.46 15.10
C SER A 71 -13.01 10.43 13.57
N SER A 72 -11.86 10.11 12.98
CA SER A 72 -11.70 10.03 11.53
C SER A 72 -12.33 8.76 10.98
N VAL A 73 -12.88 8.84 9.76
CA VAL A 73 -13.36 7.68 8.99
C VAL A 73 -12.23 6.65 8.79
N ALA A 74 -10.98 7.12 8.73
CA ALA A 74 -9.83 6.25 8.57
C ALA A 74 -9.47 5.44 9.83
N TRP A 75 -9.90 5.90 11.01
CA TRP A 75 -9.40 5.39 12.29
C TRP A 75 -9.66 3.90 12.53
N PRO A 76 -10.87 3.36 12.25
CA PRO A 76 -11.14 1.93 12.44
C PRO A 76 -10.27 0.99 11.59
N TRP A 77 -9.59 1.53 10.59
CA TRP A 77 -8.77 0.76 9.64
C TRP A 77 -7.27 0.86 9.97
N ILE A 78 -6.89 1.66 10.96
CA ILE A 78 -5.51 1.74 11.43
C ILE A 78 -5.18 0.47 12.20
N GLN A 79 -4.08 -0.15 11.80
CA GLN A 79 -3.56 -1.36 12.41
C GLN A 79 -2.69 -1.00 13.60
N GLU A 80 -3.04 -1.52 14.78
CA GLU A 80 -2.32 -1.23 16.01
C GLU A 80 -1.07 -2.10 16.15
N ASN A 81 -0.04 -1.53 16.75
CA ASN A 81 1.11 -2.25 17.26
C ASN A 81 0.76 -2.79 18.65
N GLU A 82 0.00 -3.88 18.69
CA GLU A 82 -0.41 -4.56 19.92
C GLU A 82 0.78 -5.21 20.61
N GLU A 83 1.14 -4.80 21.82
CA GLU A 83 2.13 -5.56 22.61
C GLU A 83 1.50 -6.83 23.20
N ASP A 84 2.31 -7.89 23.33
CA ASP A 84 1.88 -9.09 24.02
C ASP A 84 1.62 -8.73 25.49
N GLU A 85 0.43 -9.07 26.03
CA GLU A 85 0.03 -8.76 27.41
C GLU A 85 1.05 -9.20 28.47
N ALA A 86 1.95 -10.13 28.12
CA ALA A 86 3.03 -10.63 28.96
C ALA A 86 4.20 -9.63 29.16
N ASP A 87 4.42 -8.69 28.24
CA ASP A 87 5.51 -7.70 28.30
C ASP A 87 5.10 -6.37 28.96
N GLY A 88 3.82 -6.21 29.29
CA GLY A 88 3.32 -5.11 30.12
C GLY A 88 3.42 -3.71 29.51
N GLY A 89 3.77 -3.58 28.23
CA GLY A 89 3.73 -2.29 27.54
C GLY A 89 2.38 -2.02 26.88
N ALA A 90 2.23 -0.77 26.43
CA ALA A 90 0.98 -0.25 25.93
C ALA A 90 0.86 -0.46 24.42
N SER A 91 -0.32 -0.90 23.94
CA SER A 91 -0.64 -0.90 22.52
C SER A 91 -0.52 0.50 21.93
N LEU A 92 0.16 0.61 20.79
CA LEU A 92 0.38 1.87 20.09
C LEU A 92 -0.42 1.88 18.78
N CYS A 93 -1.04 3.02 18.44
CA CYS A 93 -1.71 3.19 17.14
C CYS A 93 -0.74 3.38 15.95
N PHE A 94 0.55 3.13 16.16
CA PHE A 94 1.61 3.27 15.16
C PHE A 94 2.82 2.39 15.49
N PHE A 95 3.71 2.22 14.51
CA PHE A 95 4.94 1.44 14.62
C PHE A 95 6.17 2.36 14.70
N PRO A 96 6.80 2.52 15.88
CA PRO A 96 8.07 3.24 15.99
C PRO A 96 9.20 2.40 15.39
N VAL A 97 9.91 2.93 14.39
CA VAL A 97 10.97 2.21 13.66
C VAL A 97 12.29 2.97 13.59
N ASP A 98 13.38 2.22 13.70
CA ASP A 98 14.75 2.62 13.41
C ASP A 98 15.17 2.06 12.06
N ASN A 99 15.04 2.88 11.02
CA ASN A 99 15.37 2.50 9.65
C ASN A 99 16.85 2.11 9.46
N ARG A 100 17.75 2.51 10.36
CA ARG A 100 19.17 2.13 10.31
C ARG A 100 19.39 0.67 10.68
N LYS A 101 18.48 0.08 11.47
CA LYS A 101 18.53 -1.33 11.89
C LYS A 101 17.80 -2.24 10.90
N SER A 102 16.87 -1.69 10.09
CA SER A 102 16.11 -2.46 9.10
C SER A 102 15.51 -3.73 9.75
N ARG A 103 15.77 -4.93 9.20
CA ARG A 103 15.30 -6.22 9.74
C ARG A 103 15.83 -6.60 11.14
N LYS A 104 16.76 -5.83 11.70
CA LYS A 104 17.22 -6.00 13.10
C LYS A 104 16.36 -5.23 14.10
N ASP A 105 15.46 -4.36 13.65
CA ASP A 105 14.47 -3.72 14.53
C ASP A 105 13.28 -4.66 14.70
N THR A 106 13.00 -5.04 15.94
CA THR A 106 11.87 -5.93 16.29
C THR A 106 10.53 -5.33 15.88
N THR A 107 10.38 -4.00 15.93
CA THR A 107 9.14 -3.34 15.52
C THR A 107 8.94 -3.43 14.00
N VAL A 108 10.01 -3.36 13.20
CA VAL A 108 9.94 -3.56 11.74
C VAL A 108 9.54 -4.99 11.42
N VAL A 109 10.15 -5.98 12.08
CA VAL A 109 9.81 -7.40 11.88
C VAL A 109 8.35 -7.67 12.22
N LYS A 110 7.88 -7.14 13.35
CA LYS A 110 6.49 -7.28 13.79
C LYS A 110 5.51 -6.62 12.82
N MET A 111 5.81 -5.40 12.37
CA MET A 111 5.02 -4.69 11.36
C MET A 111 4.93 -5.49 10.06
N MET A 112 6.05 -6.04 9.57
CA MET A 112 6.06 -6.86 8.35
C MET A 112 5.21 -8.12 8.52
N LYS A 113 5.32 -8.81 9.65
CA LYS A 113 4.48 -9.98 9.96
C LYS A 113 3.00 -9.62 9.99
N LEU A 114 2.63 -8.50 10.61
CA LEU A 114 1.26 -8.02 10.62
C LEU A 114 0.73 -7.74 9.20
N ILE A 115 1.54 -7.09 8.37
CA ILE A 115 1.20 -6.84 6.96
C ILE A 115 1.00 -8.16 6.21
N GLU A 116 1.90 -9.14 6.40
CA GLU A 116 1.78 -10.48 5.81
C GLU A 116 0.47 -11.17 6.25
N ASP A 117 0.15 -11.15 7.55
CA ASP A 117 -1.08 -11.74 8.11
C ASP A 117 -2.36 -11.06 7.56
N ILE A 118 -2.33 -9.75 7.32
CA ILE A 118 -3.45 -9.00 6.72
C ILE A 118 -3.61 -9.36 5.25
N ILE A 119 -2.50 -9.43 4.51
CA ILE A 119 -2.50 -9.81 3.10
C ILE A 119 -3.05 -11.23 2.96
N ASP A 120 -2.56 -12.18 3.75
CA ASP A 120 -3.02 -13.58 3.72
C ASP A 120 -4.53 -13.68 3.94
N LYS A 121 -5.08 -12.95 4.91
CA LYS A 121 -6.54 -12.92 5.19
C LYS A 121 -7.39 -12.24 4.11
N SER A 122 -6.77 -11.55 3.16
CA SER A 122 -7.52 -10.79 2.17
C SER A 122 -8.07 -11.70 1.07
N ASP A 123 -9.36 -11.55 0.75
CA ASP A 123 -10.07 -12.42 -0.20
C ASP A 123 -9.35 -12.57 -1.54
N TYR A 124 -8.76 -11.48 -2.05
CA TYR A 124 -8.08 -11.46 -3.34
C TYR A 124 -6.84 -12.37 -3.41
N VAL A 125 -6.20 -12.70 -2.29
CA VAL A 125 -5.00 -13.55 -2.25
C VAL A 125 -5.34 -15.02 -2.48
N HIS A 126 -6.49 -15.47 -1.97
CA HIS A 126 -6.93 -16.85 -2.10
C HIS A 126 -7.83 -17.09 -3.32
N MET A 127 -8.13 -16.05 -4.08
CA MET A 127 -8.94 -16.17 -5.28
C MET A 127 -8.23 -17.01 -6.35
N GLU A 128 -8.84 -18.12 -6.74
CA GLU A 128 -8.34 -18.93 -7.84
C GLU A 128 -8.36 -18.14 -9.16
N ARG A 129 -7.28 -18.28 -9.93
CA ARG A 129 -7.11 -17.65 -11.25
C ARG A 129 -6.68 -18.70 -12.26
N PRO A 130 -7.09 -18.59 -13.53
CA PRO A 130 -6.64 -19.50 -14.57
C PRO A 130 -5.11 -19.48 -14.70
N LEU A 131 -4.47 -20.65 -14.74
CA LEU A 131 -3.01 -20.75 -14.94
C LEU A 131 -2.56 -20.07 -16.23
N THR A 132 -3.42 -20.06 -17.26
CA THR A 132 -3.19 -19.39 -18.53
C THR A 132 -3.00 -17.87 -18.38
N TRP A 133 -3.61 -17.27 -17.35
CA TRP A 133 -3.45 -15.84 -17.05
C TRP A 133 -2.05 -15.56 -16.48
N LEU A 134 -1.57 -16.41 -15.57
CA LEU A 134 -0.22 -16.32 -15.02
C LEU A 134 0.84 -16.56 -16.10
N GLN A 135 0.62 -17.52 -16.99
CA GLN A 135 1.50 -17.74 -18.14
C GLN A 135 1.55 -16.53 -19.08
N THR A 136 0.40 -15.87 -19.29
CA THR A 136 0.34 -14.64 -20.09
C THR A 136 1.11 -13.51 -19.43
N MET A 137 0.95 -13.33 -18.11
CA MET A 137 1.70 -12.37 -17.31
C MET A 137 3.22 -12.58 -17.39
N ASP A 138 3.68 -13.83 -17.25
CA ASP A 138 5.10 -14.18 -17.38
C ASP A 138 5.65 -13.81 -18.76
N LYS A 139 4.87 -14.09 -19.84
CA LYS A 139 5.27 -13.70 -21.20
C LYS A 139 5.29 -12.18 -21.38
N LEU A 140 4.30 -11.45 -20.86
CA LEU A 140 4.24 -9.99 -20.95
C LEU A 140 5.43 -9.34 -20.26
N THR A 141 5.73 -9.75 -19.03
CA THR A 141 6.87 -9.22 -18.26
C THR A 141 8.22 -9.60 -18.88
N ALA A 142 8.34 -10.78 -19.48
CA ALA A 142 9.55 -11.22 -20.16
C ALA A 142 9.82 -10.48 -21.49
N CYS A 143 8.86 -9.75 -22.05
CA CYS A 143 9.05 -8.99 -23.29
C CYS A 143 10.07 -7.84 -23.14
N GLY A 144 10.29 -7.35 -21.91
CA GLY A 144 11.23 -6.25 -21.63
C GLY A 144 10.87 -4.91 -22.29
N LYS A 145 9.65 -4.78 -22.84
CA LYS A 145 9.13 -3.56 -23.44
C LYS A 145 8.39 -2.75 -22.36
N ALA A 146 8.47 -1.41 -22.43
CA ALA A 146 7.74 -0.54 -21.50
C ALA A 146 6.22 -0.54 -21.74
N PHE A 147 5.78 -0.84 -22.96
CA PHE A 147 4.37 -0.93 -23.33
C PHE A 147 4.18 -1.86 -24.54
N LEU A 148 2.95 -2.30 -24.75
CA LEU A 148 2.49 -3.08 -25.88
C LEU A 148 1.15 -2.55 -26.41
N PRO A 149 0.94 -2.55 -27.73
CA PRO A 149 -0.40 -2.41 -28.29
C PRO A 149 -1.32 -3.55 -27.81
N LEU A 150 -2.60 -3.26 -27.63
CA LEU A 150 -3.59 -4.25 -27.21
C LEU A 150 -3.61 -5.49 -28.14
N SER A 151 -3.44 -5.30 -29.44
CA SER A 151 -3.36 -6.38 -30.42
C SER A 151 -2.18 -7.34 -30.21
N GLU A 152 -1.02 -6.83 -29.75
CA GLU A 152 0.13 -7.67 -29.39
C GLU A 152 -0.17 -8.46 -28.11
N VAL A 153 -0.83 -7.83 -27.13
CA VAL A 153 -1.25 -8.51 -25.89
C VAL A 153 -2.27 -9.61 -26.19
N GLU A 154 -3.25 -9.34 -27.04
CA GLU A 154 -4.25 -10.32 -27.49
C GLU A 154 -3.60 -11.52 -28.17
N ALA A 155 -2.55 -11.30 -28.98
CA ALA A 155 -1.79 -12.37 -29.60
C ALA A 155 -1.04 -13.22 -28.55
N ILE A 156 -0.38 -12.58 -27.57
CA ILE A 156 0.32 -13.29 -26.49
C ILE A 156 -0.67 -14.08 -25.63
N ALA A 157 -1.82 -13.50 -25.30
CA ALA A 157 -2.88 -14.14 -24.53
C ALA A 157 -3.44 -15.37 -25.26
N LYS A 158 -3.68 -15.25 -26.58
CA LYS A 158 -4.11 -16.36 -27.43
C LYS A 158 -3.08 -17.48 -27.47
N ASP A 159 -1.78 -17.15 -27.53
CA ASP A 159 -0.68 -18.13 -27.46
C ASP A 159 -0.55 -18.82 -26.09
N CYS A 160 -1.28 -18.34 -25.08
CA CYS A 160 -1.42 -18.95 -23.76
C CYS A 160 -2.81 -19.57 -23.56
N ASP A 161 -3.58 -19.80 -24.64
CA ASP A 161 -4.94 -20.35 -24.60
C ASP A 161 -5.95 -19.47 -23.83
N VAL A 162 -5.71 -18.17 -23.72
CA VAL A 162 -6.69 -17.20 -23.18
C VAL A 162 -7.62 -16.75 -24.31
N PRO A 163 -8.95 -16.91 -24.17
CA PRO A 163 -9.90 -16.40 -25.15
C PRO A 163 -9.84 -14.87 -25.24
N LEU A 164 -9.98 -14.31 -26.45
CA LEU A 164 -9.98 -12.85 -26.65
C LEU A 164 -11.05 -12.14 -25.79
N SER A 165 -12.21 -12.76 -25.59
CA SER A 165 -13.27 -12.22 -24.73
C SER A 165 -12.88 -12.12 -23.25
N ALA A 166 -11.85 -12.86 -22.82
CA ALA A 166 -11.34 -12.84 -21.45
C ALA A 166 -10.14 -11.89 -21.27
N VAL A 167 -9.58 -11.34 -22.36
CA VAL A 167 -8.43 -10.41 -22.29
C VAL A 167 -8.74 -9.15 -21.47
N PRO A 168 -9.93 -8.51 -21.59
CA PRO A 168 -10.28 -7.38 -20.72
C PRO A 168 -10.28 -7.74 -19.24
N SER A 169 -10.82 -8.90 -18.86
CA SER A 169 -10.80 -9.36 -17.47
C SER A 169 -9.39 -9.68 -16.97
N LEU A 170 -8.56 -10.28 -17.83
CA LEU A 170 -7.15 -10.52 -17.53
C LEU A 170 -6.41 -9.21 -17.30
N LEU A 171 -6.57 -8.23 -18.19
CA LEU A 171 -5.90 -6.94 -18.07
C LEU A 171 -6.40 -6.13 -16.88
N GLY A 172 -7.71 -6.18 -16.58
CA GLY A 172 -8.27 -5.61 -15.36
C GLY A 172 -7.63 -6.22 -14.11
N PHE A 173 -7.52 -7.55 -14.06
CA PHE A 173 -6.83 -8.23 -12.96
C PHE A 173 -5.35 -7.82 -12.85
N LEU A 174 -4.59 -7.84 -13.94
CA LEU A 174 -3.18 -7.43 -13.91
C LEU A 174 -3.01 -5.94 -13.55
N HIS A 175 -3.99 -5.11 -13.89
CA HIS A 175 -4.04 -3.70 -13.54
C HIS A 175 -4.25 -3.49 -12.04
N GLU A 176 -5.23 -4.19 -11.45
CA GLU A 176 -5.49 -4.17 -10.01
C GLU A 176 -4.30 -4.69 -9.20
N MET A 177 -3.57 -5.68 -9.72
CA MET A 177 -2.34 -6.19 -9.11
C MET A 177 -1.13 -5.26 -9.28
N GLY A 178 -1.27 -4.15 -10.01
CA GLY A 178 -0.18 -3.21 -10.27
C GLY A 178 0.92 -3.74 -11.20
N ILE A 179 0.64 -4.83 -11.93
CA ILE A 179 1.60 -5.48 -12.84
C ILE A 179 1.62 -4.78 -14.19
N VAL A 180 0.46 -4.31 -14.64
CA VAL A 180 0.32 -3.48 -15.84
C VAL A 180 -0.52 -2.25 -15.52
N MET A 181 -0.45 -1.23 -16.37
CA MET A 181 -1.39 -0.13 -16.38
C MET A 181 -2.20 -0.20 -17.67
N TRP A 182 -3.50 -0.42 -17.52
CA TRP A 182 -4.45 -0.51 -18.63
C TRP A 182 -5.75 0.17 -18.23
N HIS A 183 -6.29 0.97 -19.15
CA HIS A 183 -7.54 1.70 -18.93
C HIS A 183 -8.54 1.27 -20.00
N ASP A 184 -9.66 0.69 -19.58
CA ASP A 184 -10.77 0.35 -20.48
C ASP A 184 -11.59 1.61 -20.85
N ASP A 185 -10.91 2.58 -21.44
CA ASP A 185 -11.51 3.77 -22.04
C ASP A 185 -11.25 3.73 -23.55
N VAL A 186 -12.24 4.15 -24.34
CA VAL A 186 -12.16 4.18 -25.81
C VAL A 186 -10.89 4.85 -26.33
N SER A 187 -10.40 5.87 -25.63
CA SER A 187 -9.23 6.65 -26.00
C SER A 187 -7.89 6.07 -25.54
N LEU A 188 -7.89 5.12 -24.59
CA LEU A 188 -6.68 4.63 -23.93
C LEU A 188 -6.49 3.11 -24.00
N ARG A 189 -7.55 2.34 -24.27
CA ARG A 189 -7.53 0.86 -24.19
C ARG A 189 -6.59 0.16 -25.15
N ASP A 190 -6.17 0.85 -26.21
CA ASP A 190 -5.31 0.28 -27.25
C ASP A 190 -3.84 0.16 -26.81
N ILE A 191 -3.47 0.71 -25.64
CA ILE A 191 -2.13 0.66 -25.08
C ILE A 191 -2.16 -0.01 -23.71
N VAL A 192 -1.32 -1.04 -23.54
CA VAL A 192 -1.05 -1.70 -22.26
C VAL A 192 0.36 -1.34 -21.83
N ILE A 193 0.47 -0.65 -20.69
CA ILE A 193 1.77 -0.20 -20.15
C ILE A 193 2.27 -1.27 -19.19
N LEU A 194 3.48 -1.78 -19.42
CA LEU A 194 4.12 -2.81 -18.61
C LEU A 194 5.12 -2.21 -17.61
N ASP A 195 5.66 -1.04 -17.92
CA ASP A 195 6.54 -0.27 -17.03
C ASP A 195 6.16 1.21 -17.10
N ALA A 196 5.41 1.66 -16.09
CA ALA A 196 4.95 3.04 -16.00
C ALA A 196 6.10 4.04 -15.83
N VAL A 197 7.22 3.66 -15.20
CA VAL A 197 8.37 4.54 -15.01
C VAL A 197 9.06 4.76 -16.35
N SER A 198 9.37 3.68 -17.07
CA SER A 198 9.97 3.79 -18.39
C SER A 198 9.07 4.47 -19.41
N TYR A 199 7.75 4.33 -19.26
CA TYR A 199 6.79 4.92 -20.19
C TYR A 199 6.52 6.42 -19.95
N PHE A 200 6.36 6.86 -18.70
CA PHE A 200 6.00 8.25 -18.39
C PHE A 200 7.17 9.11 -17.91
N VAL A 201 8.12 8.54 -17.18
CA VAL A 201 9.16 9.32 -16.48
C VAL A 201 10.38 9.50 -17.36
N ASN A 202 10.92 8.41 -17.92
CA ASN A 202 12.14 8.45 -18.72
C ASN A 202 12.06 9.32 -19.98
N PRO A 203 10.92 9.44 -20.70
CA PRO A 203 10.83 10.32 -21.86
C PRO A 203 10.80 11.81 -21.53
N VAL A 204 10.55 12.17 -20.27
CA VAL A 204 10.40 13.56 -19.79
C VAL A 204 11.69 14.09 -19.17
N THR A 205 12.63 13.20 -18.82
CA THR A 205 13.98 13.51 -18.30
C THR A 205 15.05 13.42 -19.37
#